data_AF-A0AA40FYW1-F1
#
_entry.id   AF-A0AA40FYW1-F1
#
_cell.length_a   1.000
_cell.length_b   1.000
_cell.length_c   1.000
_cell.angle_alpha   90.00
_cell.angle_beta   90.00
_cell.angle_gamma   90.00
#
_symmetry.space_group_name_H-M   'P 1'
#
loop_
_entity.id
_entity.type
_entity.pdbx_description
1 polymer ?
#
loop_
_entity_poly.entity_id
_entity_poly.type
_entity_poly.pdbx_seq_one_letter_code
_entity_poly.pdbx_strand_id
1 'polypeptide(L)'
;MLALPLLLSALLILALIRGGGTNSNSIHKNLVMCVFVAEVLYLVALKARSPLVSNEFPCKLTAIGLHYAWLSTFSWTLVDSIHLYRMLTEMRDVNHGQMRFYYTMGYGAPAIIVGLTIGVRADQYGNFYLYV
;
A
#
# COMPACT_ATOMS: atom_id res chain seq x y z
N MET A 1 -17.69 2.19 6.04
CA MET A 1 -18.50 2.07 4.80
C MET A 1 -18.50 3.35 3.97
N LEU A 2 -18.46 4.55 4.56
CA LEU A 2 -18.37 5.82 3.82
C LEU A 2 -16.99 6.09 3.16
N ALA A 3 -15.91 5.50 3.68
CA ALA A 3 -14.56 5.70 3.16
C ALA A 3 -14.34 5.14 1.74
N LEU A 4 -14.87 3.94 1.44
CA LEU A 4 -14.76 3.31 0.12
C LEU A 4 -15.30 4.18 -1.03
N PRO A 5 -16.56 4.67 -1.00
CA PRO A 5 -17.07 5.51 -2.09
C PRO A 5 -16.33 6.84 -2.19
N LEU A 6 -15.80 7.38 -1.08
CA LEU A 6 -14.95 8.57 -1.08
C LEU A 6 -13.60 8.33 -1.75
N LEU A 7 -12.95 7.21 -1.46
CA LEU A 7 -11.67 6.84 -2.06
C LEU A 7 -11.84 6.48 -3.54
N LEU A 8 -12.93 5.80 -3.89
CA LEU A 8 -13.28 5.50 -5.28
C LEU A 8 -13.56 6.77 -6.07
N SER A 9 -14.32 7.70 -5.50
CA SER A 9 -14.59 8.99 -6.15
C SER A 9 -13.30 9.80 -6.28
N ALA A 10 -12.44 9.83 -5.26
CA ALA A 10 -11.12 10.46 -5.35
C ALA A 10 -10.26 9.85 -6.47
N LEU A 11 -10.20 8.50 -6.56
CA LEU A 11 -9.49 7.80 -7.64
C LEU A 11 -10.05 8.17 -9.02
N LEU A 12 -11.38 8.18 -9.16
CA LEU A 12 -12.04 8.57 -10.41
C LEU A 12 -11.74 10.03 -10.74
N ILE A 13 -11.83 10.96 -9.78
CA ILE A 13 -11.51 12.38 -9.97
C ILE A 13 -10.04 12.53 -10.40
N LEU A 14 -9.08 11.90 -9.70
CA LEU A 14 -7.66 11.89 -10.06
C LEU A 14 -7.38 11.24 -11.42
N ALA A 15 -8.14 10.22 -11.79
CA ALA A 15 -8.07 9.56 -13.10
C ALA A 15 -8.66 10.44 -14.21
N LEU A 16 -9.70 11.21 -13.92
CA LEU A 16 -10.37 12.14 -14.84
C LEU A 16 -9.59 13.44 -15.02
N ILE A 17 -8.83 13.90 -14.03
CA ILE A 17 -7.85 15.02 -14.12
C ILE A 17 -6.59 14.59 -14.91
N ARG A 18 -6.76 13.70 -15.91
CA ARG A 18 -5.71 13.06 -16.73
C ARG A 18 -4.86 14.04 -17.57
N GLY A 19 -5.18 15.34 -17.55
CA GLY A 19 -4.50 16.39 -18.31
C GLY A 19 -3.21 16.94 -17.70
N GLY A 20 -2.87 16.63 -16.44
CA GLY A 20 -1.65 17.10 -15.76
C GLY A 20 -0.81 15.93 -15.24
N GLY A 21 -0.03 15.28 -16.11
CA GLY A 21 0.82 14.14 -15.77
C GLY A 21 2.08 14.53 -15.01
N THR A 22 1.95 15.02 -13.77
CA THR A 22 3.09 15.35 -12.89
C THR A 22 3.46 14.18 -11.98
N ASN A 23 4.71 14.19 -11.49
CA ASN A 23 5.18 13.22 -10.50
C ASN A 23 4.32 13.26 -9.23
N SER A 24 3.92 14.45 -8.76
CA SER A 24 3.02 14.59 -7.60
C SER A 24 1.67 13.88 -7.81
N ASN A 25 1.03 14.06 -8.97
CA ASN A 25 -0.25 13.40 -9.29
C ASN A 25 -0.10 11.86 -9.27
N SER A 26 1.02 11.35 -9.74
CA SER A 26 1.30 9.92 -9.73
C SER A 26 1.56 9.41 -8.30
N ILE A 27 2.27 10.17 -7.45
CA ILE A 27 2.46 9.81 -6.03
C ILE A 27 1.10 9.74 -5.31
N HIS A 28 0.27 10.78 -5.47
CA HIS A 28 -1.05 10.84 -4.84
C HIS A 28 -1.97 9.70 -5.32
N LYS A 29 -1.92 9.35 -6.61
CA LYS A 29 -2.64 8.18 -7.15
C LYS A 29 -2.24 6.87 -6.48
N ASN A 30 -0.94 6.63 -6.33
CA ASN A 30 -0.44 5.41 -5.67
C ASN A 30 -0.83 5.38 -4.17
N LEU A 31 -0.77 6.52 -3.48
CA LEU A 31 -1.20 6.65 -2.10
C LEU A 31 -2.69 6.29 -1.93
N VAL A 32 -3.58 6.92 -2.71
CA VAL A 32 -5.02 6.63 -2.66
C VAL A 32 -5.32 5.18 -3.04
N MET A 33 -4.58 4.62 -4.01
CA MET A 33 -4.71 3.21 -4.37
C MET A 33 -4.33 2.26 -3.22
N CYS A 34 -3.22 2.53 -2.51
CA CYS A 34 -2.80 1.71 -1.37
C CYS A 34 -3.85 1.74 -0.24
N VAL A 35 -4.36 2.93 0.08
CA VAL A 35 -5.43 3.11 1.09
C VAL A 35 -6.71 2.38 0.66
N PHE A 36 -7.09 2.49 -0.61
CA PHE A 36 -8.26 1.78 -1.15
C PHE A 36 -8.10 0.26 -1.01
N VAL A 37 -6.94 -0.30 -1.34
CA VAL A 37 -6.65 -1.73 -1.17
C VAL A 37 -6.70 -2.14 0.31
N ALA A 38 -6.14 -1.33 1.22
CA ALA A 38 -6.22 -1.59 2.66
C ALA A 38 -7.67 -1.64 3.18
N GLU A 39 -8.50 -0.68 2.78
CA GLU A 39 -9.92 -0.62 3.15
C GLU A 39 -10.71 -1.80 2.58
N VAL A 40 -10.46 -2.18 1.31
CA VAL A 40 -11.08 -3.36 0.69
C VAL A 40 -10.69 -4.63 1.44
N LEU A 41 -9.40 -4.83 1.73
CA LEU A 41 -8.92 -5.99 2.48
C LEU A 41 -9.53 -6.06 3.88
N TYR A 42 -9.61 -4.93 4.57
CA TYR A 42 -10.24 -4.85 5.89
C TYR A 42 -11.74 -5.22 5.82
N LEU A 43 -12.46 -4.73 4.82
CA LEU A 43 -13.87 -5.06 4.64
C LEU A 43 -14.12 -6.51 4.24
N VAL A 44 -13.26 -7.08 3.39
CA VAL A 44 -13.29 -8.52 3.06
C VAL A 44 -13.05 -9.33 4.32
N ALA A 45 -12.05 -8.99 5.13
CA ALA A 45 -11.76 -9.66 6.39
C ALA A 45 -12.95 -9.61 7.37
N LEU A 46 -13.67 -8.49 7.42
CA LEU A 46 -14.87 -8.36 8.26
C LEU A 46 -16.07 -9.14 7.72
N LYS A 47 -16.38 -9.03 6.42
CA LYS A 47 -17.56 -9.69 5.83
C LYS A 47 -17.39 -11.20 5.73
N ALA A 48 -16.19 -11.66 5.38
CA ALA A 48 -15.87 -13.06 5.23
C ALA A 48 -15.24 -13.65 6.51
N ARG A 49 -15.43 -13.00 7.67
CA ARG A 49 -14.85 -13.44 8.95
C ARG A 49 -15.17 -14.91 9.27
N SER A 50 -16.43 -15.32 9.12
CA SER A 50 -16.87 -16.69 9.46
C SER A 50 -16.18 -17.79 8.62
N PRO A 51 -16.13 -17.70 7.27
CA PRO A 51 -15.36 -18.66 6.47
C PRO A 51 -13.84 -18.51 6.59
N LEU A 52 -13.31 -17.31 6.89
CA LEU A 52 -11.87 -17.11 7.10
C LEU A 52 -11.37 -17.75 8.40
N VAL A 53 -12.18 -17.77 9.45
CA VAL A 53 -11.79 -18.44 10.72
C VAL A 53 -11.76 -19.96 10.57
N SER A 54 -12.55 -20.51 9.64
CA SER A 54 -12.55 -21.95 9.33
C SER A 54 -11.26 -22.40 8.63
N ASN A 55 -10.63 -21.52 7.82
CA ASN A 55 -9.46 -21.87 7.04
C ASN A 55 -8.28 -20.93 7.35
N GLU A 56 -7.21 -21.47 7.94
CA GLU A 56 -6.06 -20.70 8.42
C GLU A 56 -5.30 -19.96 7.30
N PHE A 57 -5.22 -20.58 6.12
CA PHE A 57 -4.49 -20.04 4.97
C PHE A 57 -5.00 -18.67 4.48
N PRO A 58 -6.29 -18.49 4.13
CA PRO A 58 -6.81 -17.19 3.69
C PRO A 58 -6.76 -16.14 4.81
N CYS A 59 -6.97 -16.53 6.08
CA CYS A 59 -6.84 -15.61 7.21
C CYS A 59 -5.42 -15.02 7.29
N LYS A 60 -4.41 -15.88 7.24
CA LYS A 60 -3.00 -15.49 7.20
C LYS A 60 -2.68 -14.59 6.01
N LEU A 61 -3.16 -14.93 4.81
CA LEU A 61 -2.90 -14.13 3.61
C LEU A 61 -3.51 -12.73 3.73
N THR A 62 -4.73 -12.62 4.26
CA THR A 62 -5.37 -11.32 4.50
C THR A 62 -4.63 -10.49 5.55
N ALA A 63 -4.11 -11.10 6.61
CA ALA A 63 -3.33 -10.40 7.62
C ALA A 63 -2.01 -9.84 7.05
N ILE A 64 -1.27 -10.66 6.28
CA ILE A 64 -0.04 -10.24 5.60
C ILE A 64 -0.33 -9.12 4.59
N GLY A 65 -1.38 -9.29 3.78
CA GLY A 65 -1.79 -8.29 2.79
C GLY A 65 -2.17 -6.96 3.43
N LEU A 66 -2.91 -6.99 4.54
CA LEU A 66 -3.28 -5.79 5.29
C LEU A 66 -2.04 -5.09 5.87
N HIS A 67 -1.10 -5.84 6.43
CA HIS A 67 0.17 -5.31 6.93
C HIS A 67 0.93 -4.61 5.79
N TYR A 68 1.10 -5.28 4.65
CA TYR A 68 1.78 -4.70 3.49
C TYR A 68 1.10 -3.42 2.97
N ALA A 69 -0.24 -3.42 2.84
CA ALA A 69 -0.98 -2.27 2.33
C ALA A 69 -0.84 -1.02 3.22
N TRP A 70 -0.87 -1.19 4.54
CA TRP A 70 -0.65 -0.09 5.49
C TRP A 70 0.79 0.43 5.47
N LEU A 71 1.78 -0.46 5.43
CA LEU A 71 3.19 -0.04 5.31
C LEU A 71 3.47 0.68 3.98
N SER A 72 2.84 0.23 2.90
CA SER A 72 2.97 0.90 1.61
C SER A 72 2.31 2.27 1.62
N THR A 73 1.15 2.40 2.26
CA THR A 73 0.52 3.72 2.48
C THR A 73 1.46 4.66 3.23
N PHE A 74 2.06 4.20 4.33
CA PHE A 74 3.01 5.00 5.09
C PHE A 74 4.24 5.37 4.25
N SER A 75 4.79 4.42 3.49
CA SER A 75 5.96 4.66 2.63
C SER A 75 5.66 5.65 1.51
N TRP A 76 4.47 5.58 0.90
CA TRP A 76 4.02 6.55 -0.10
C TRP A 76 3.74 7.93 0.51
N THR A 77 3.23 8.04 1.74
CA THR A 77 3.09 9.33 2.44
C THR A 77 4.44 9.97 2.76
N LEU A 78 5.45 9.17 3.09
CA LEU A 78 6.83 9.66 3.29
C LEU A 78 7.43 10.15 1.97
N VAL A 79 7.25 9.40 0.89
CA VAL A 79 7.65 9.79 -0.47
C VAL A 79 7.00 11.11 -0.87
N ASP A 80 5.71 11.27 -0.60
CA ASP A 80 4.97 12.50 -0.87
C ASP A 80 5.53 13.70 -0.08
N SER A 81 5.79 13.48 1.21
CA SER A 81 6.40 14.49 2.09
C SER A 81 7.79 14.90 1.62
N ILE A 82 8.63 13.95 1.20
CA ILE A 82 9.97 14.22 0.65
C ILE A 82 9.85 14.95 -0.69
N HIS A 83 8.91 14.56 -1.54
CA HIS A 83 8.69 15.21 -2.83
C HIS A 83 8.23 16.66 -2.66
N LEU A 84 7.30 16.93 -1.74
CA LEU A 84 6.85 18.27 -1.39
C LEU A 84 8.00 19.11 -0.81
N TYR A 85 8.80 18.54 0.09
CA TYR A 85 9.98 19.22 0.65
C TYR A 85 10.97 19.63 -0.45
N ARG A 86 11.26 18.74 -1.40
CA ARG A 86 12.15 19.04 -2.53
C ARG A 86 11.56 20.09 -3.47
N MET A 87 10.25 20.06 -3.70
CA MET A 87 9.57 21.08 -4.50
C MET A 87 9.66 22.48 -3.87
N LEU A 88 9.63 22.57 -2.53
CA LEU A 88 9.74 23.85 -1.81
C LEU A 88 11.18 24.38 -1.73
N THR A 89 12.18 23.49 -1.77
CA THR A 89 13.59 23.85 -1.52
C THR A 89 14.44 23.93 -2.79
N GLU A 90 14.17 23.10 -3.81
CA GLU A 90 14.86 23.15 -5.10
C GLU A 90 14.14 24.14 -6.04
N MET A 91 14.88 25.12 -6.60
CA MET A 91 14.32 26.02 -7.63
C MET A 91 14.09 25.33 -8.99
N ARG A 92 14.50 24.05 -9.12
CA ARG A 92 14.36 23.26 -10.33
C ARG A 92 13.03 22.52 -10.32
N ASP A 93 12.42 22.37 -11.50
CA ASP A 93 11.22 21.56 -11.66
C ASP A 93 11.48 20.06 -11.42
N VAL A 94 11.23 19.60 -10.19
CA VAL A 94 11.30 18.19 -9.77
C VAL A 94 10.09 17.40 -10.29
N ASN A 95 9.05 18.08 -10.76
CA ASN A 95 7.75 17.48 -11.08
C ASN A 95 7.72 16.73 -12.41
N HIS A 96 8.72 16.92 -13.27
CA HIS A 96 8.89 16.26 -14.57
C HIS A 96 10.07 15.26 -14.63
N GLY A 97 10.72 14.97 -13.49
CA GLY A 97 11.85 14.04 -13.40
C GLY A 97 11.47 12.54 -13.40
N GLN A 98 12.47 11.66 -13.34
CA GLN A 98 12.28 10.20 -13.35
C GLN A 98 11.63 9.68 -12.06
N MET A 99 10.48 9.00 -12.18
CA MET A 99 9.71 8.48 -11.03
C MET A 99 10.23 7.15 -10.45
N ARG A 100 11.19 6.48 -11.10
CA ARG A 100 11.64 5.11 -10.74
C ARG A 100 12.10 4.99 -9.28
N PHE A 101 12.83 5.99 -8.78
CA PHE A 101 13.34 6.00 -7.41
C PHE A 101 12.21 6.06 -6.35
N TYR A 102 11.13 6.79 -6.66
CA TYR A 102 9.98 6.92 -5.78
C TYR A 102 9.21 5.60 -5.65
N TYR A 103 9.07 4.85 -6.75
CA TYR A 103 8.45 3.51 -6.72
C TYR A 103 9.26 2.50 -5.91
N THR A 104 10.59 2.50 -6.04
CA THR A 104 11.45 1.61 -5.25
C THR A 104 11.34 1.91 -3.75
N MET A 105 11.21 3.18 -3.37
CA MET A 105 11.03 3.57 -1.97
C MET A 105 9.61 3.26 -1.47
N GLY A 106 8.58 3.60 -2.24
CA GLY A 106 7.16 3.46 -1.86
C GLY A 106 6.67 2.00 -1.75
N TYR A 107 7.20 1.08 -2.58
CA TYR A 107 6.81 -0.34 -2.54
C TYR A 107 7.91 -1.27 -2.03
N GLY A 108 9.19 -0.94 -2.26
CA GLY A 108 10.31 -1.79 -1.88
C GLY A 108 10.55 -1.83 -0.37
N ALA A 109 10.51 -0.67 0.31
CA ALA A 109 10.67 -0.64 1.77
C ALA A 109 9.59 -1.47 2.51
N PRO A 110 8.28 -1.33 2.20
CA PRO A 110 7.25 -2.21 2.73
C PRO A 110 7.51 -3.70 2.46
N ALA A 111 7.96 -4.05 1.25
CA ALA A 111 8.20 -5.44 0.86
C ALA A 111 9.35 -6.06 1.67
N ILE A 112 10.42 -5.29 1.93
CA ILE A 112 11.55 -5.73 2.75
C ILE A 112 11.08 -5.96 4.20
N ILE A 113 10.34 -5.02 4.78
CA ILE A 113 9.87 -5.15 6.17
C ILE A 113 8.94 -6.36 6.33
N VAL A 114 8.00 -6.55 5.41
CA VAL A 114 7.09 -7.70 5.43
C VAL A 114 7.85 -9.00 5.18
N GLY A 115 8.80 -9.02 4.24
CA GLY A 115 9.65 -10.18 3.97
C GLY A 115 10.49 -10.59 5.17
N LEU A 116 11.11 -9.64 5.87
CA LEU A 116 11.83 -9.89 7.12
C LEU A 116 10.89 -10.38 8.22
N THR A 117 9.69 -9.82 8.32
CA THR A 117 8.70 -10.25 9.32
C THR A 117 8.28 -11.71 9.11
N ILE A 118 8.06 -12.10 7.84
CA ILE A 118 7.74 -13.49 7.48
C ILE A 118 8.97 -14.39 7.66
N GLY A 119 10.16 -13.92 7.32
CA GLY A 119 11.41 -14.70 7.40
C GLY A 119 11.86 -14.97 8.83
N VAL A 120 11.77 -13.97 9.72
CA VAL A 120 12.16 -14.09 11.14
C VAL A 120 11.11 -14.90 11.94
N ARG A 121 9.84 -14.85 11.56
CA ARG A 121 8.73 -15.58 12.22
C ARG A 121 8.09 -16.62 11.30
N ALA A 122 8.89 -17.32 10.50
CA ALA A 122 8.40 -18.38 9.62
C ALA A 122 7.70 -19.50 10.42
N ASP A 123 8.18 -19.76 11.63
CA ASP A 123 7.70 -20.76 12.58
C ASP A 123 6.26 -20.53 13.07
N GLN A 124 5.79 -19.28 13.12
CA GLN A 124 4.43 -18.96 13.57
C GLN A 124 3.36 -19.08 12.51
N TYR A 125 3.77 -19.43 11.29
CA TYR A 125 2.94 -19.31 10.12
C TYR A 125 2.92 -20.60 9.29
N GLY A 126 3.87 -21.52 9.49
CA GLY A 126 3.80 -22.89 8.99
C GLY A 126 3.70 -23.86 10.16
N ASN A 127 2.66 -24.68 10.18
CA ASN A 127 2.65 -25.90 10.99
C ASN A 127 3.88 -26.74 10.61
N PHE A 128 4.93 -26.68 11.44
CA PHE A 128 6.10 -27.56 11.32
C PHE A 128 5.75 -29.04 11.65
N TYR A 129 4.51 -29.31 12.07
CA TYR A 129 4.01 -30.63 12.47
C TYR A 129 3.69 -31.62 11.33
N LEU A 130 4.01 -31.32 10.06
CA LEU A 130 3.80 -32.27 8.94
C LEU A 130 5.08 -32.93 8.41
N TYR A 131 6.24 -32.74 9.07
CA TYR A 131 7.50 -33.40 8.70
C TYR A 131 8.32 -33.94 9.88
N VAL A 132 7.66 -34.36 10.98
CA VAL A 132 8.20 -35.33 11.97
C VAL A 132 7.08 -36.26 12.38
#